data_AF-A0A349EE51-F1
#
_entry.id   AF-A0A349EE51-F1
#
_cell.length_a   1.000
_cell.length_b   1.000
_cell.length_c   1.000
_cell.angle_alpha   90.00
_cell.angle_beta   90.00
_cell.angle_gamma   90.00
#
_symmetry.space_group_name_H-M   'P 1'
#
loop_
_entity.id
_entity.type
_entity.pdbx_description
1 polymer ?
#
loop_
_entity_poly.entity_id
_entity_poly.type
_entity_poly.pdbx_seq_one_letter_code
_entity_poly.pdbx_strand_id
1 'polypeptide(L)'
;ESPDWKERCQHILEVFAYQAPRFYHKEDRRRGGITTQDRRGKEQFFNLLSLSIGVVQPDLNYCHSHHDVAILATDAKHQAKLQSGNSLYIDRRQKVFRPPSIVDHEQKVDESPSA
;
A
#
# COMPACT_ATOMS: atom_id res chain seq x y z
N GLU A 1 -8.20 -9.84 -15.51
CA GLU A 1 -6.89 -9.69 -14.84
C GLU A 1 -5.83 -10.20 -15.80
N SER A 2 -4.68 -9.52 -15.92
CA SER A 2 -3.58 -10.06 -16.72
C SER A 2 -3.00 -11.26 -15.98
N PRO A 3 -2.82 -12.42 -16.62
CA PRO A 3 -2.39 -13.64 -15.94
C PRO A 3 -0.96 -13.54 -15.38
N ASP A 4 -0.18 -12.59 -15.87
CA ASP A 4 1.25 -12.38 -15.59
C ASP A 4 1.51 -11.22 -14.61
N TRP A 5 0.50 -10.71 -13.91
CA TRP A 5 0.66 -9.54 -13.05
C TRP A 5 1.72 -9.75 -11.97
N LYS A 6 1.83 -10.96 -11.45
CA LYS A 6 2.74 -11.29 -10.34
C LYS A 6 4.18 -11.25 -10.82
N GLU A 7 4.44 -11.86 -11.97
CA GLU A 7 5.72 -11.87 -12.66
C GLU A 7 6.14 -10.45 -13.01
N ARG A 8 5.21 -9.60 -13.46
CA ARG A 8 5.46 -8.18 -13.74
C ARG A 8 5.83 -7.41 -12.47
N CYS A 9 5.13 -7.62 -11.36
CA CYS A 9 5.48 -7.00 -10.08
C CYS A 9 6.87 -7.43 -9.61
N GLN A 10 7.19 -8.72 -9.71
CA GLN A 10 8.51 -9.24 -9.38
C GLN A 10 9.60 -8.64 -10.27
N HIS A 11 9.37 -8.57 -11.58
CA HIS A 11 10.31 -7.96 -12.51
C HIS A 11 10.55 -6.48 -12.21
N ILE A 12 9.51 -5.71 -11.87
CA ILE A 12 9.65 -4.31 -11.45
C ILE A 12 10.54 -4.21 -10.21
N LEU A 13 10.37 -5.09 -9.22
CA LEU A 13 11.21 -5.12 -8.02
C LEU A 13 12.66 -5.46 -8.33
N GLU A 14 12.92 -6.42 -9.22
CA GLU A 14 14.27 -6.79 -9.65
C GLU A 14 14.96 -5.63 -10.35
N VAL A 15 14.28 -5.00 -11.32
CA VAL A 15 14.79 -3.85 -12.05
C VAL A 15 15.07 -2.69 -11.09
N PHE A 16 14.17 -2.42 -10.15
CA PHE A 16 14.36 -1.38 -9.15
C PHE A 16 15.57 -1.67 -8.24
N ALA A 17 15.72 -2.91 -7.77
CA ALA A 17 16.85 -3.32 -6.94
C ALA A 17 18.20 -3.14 -7.66
N TYR A 18 18.24 -3.33 -8.99
CA TYR A 18 19.42 -3.11 -9.79
C TYR A 18 19.71 -1.62 -10.05
N GLN A 19 18.67 -0.83 -10.33
CA GLN A 19 18.83 0.56 -10.75
C GLN A 19 19.01 1.53 -9.57
N ALA A 20 18.20 1.41 -8.51
CA ALA A 20 18.16 2.38 -7.42
C ALA A 20 19.51 2.61 -6.73
N PRO A 21 20.33 1.58 -6.42
CA PRO A 21 21.64 1.79 -5.79
C PRO A 21 22.61 2.63 -6.64
N ARG A 22 22.44 2.69 -7.96
CA ARG A 22 23.34 3.43 -8.86
C ARG A 22 23.29 4.94 -8.66
N PHE A 23 22.23 5.45 -8.02
CA PHE A 23 22.09 6.85 -7.64
C PHE A 23 22.77 7.21 -6.32
N TYR A 24 23.42 6.24 -5.66
CA TYR A 24 24.13 6.43 -4.40
C TYR A 24 25.65 6.36 -4.59
N HIS A 25 26.38 7.06 -3.74
CA HIS A 25 27.83 6.96 -3.70
C HIS A 25 28.25 5.52 -3.40
N LYS A 26 29.44 5.15 -3.89
CA LYS A 26 29.99 3.80 -3.72
C LYS A 26 30.08 3.41 -2.24
N GLU A 27 30.39 4.37 -1.38
CA GLU A 27 30.53 4.13 0.06
C GLU A 27 29.18 3.88 0.74
N ASP A 28 28.16 4.69 0.44
CA ASP A 28 26.81 4.49 0.95
C ASP A 28 26.22 3.14 0.49
N ARG A 29 26.51 2.75 -0.76
CA ARG A 29 26.15 1.40 -1.26
C ARG A 29 26.77 0.28 -0.45
N ARG A 30 28.05 0.38 -0.10
CA ARG A 30 28.73 -0.63 0.73
C ARG A 30 28.16 -0.68 2.14
N ARG A 31 27.76 0.47 2.68
CA ARG A 31 27.14 0.60 4.00
C ARG A 31 25.67 0.17 4.02
N GLY A 32 25.03 0.04 2.86
CA GLY A 32 23.61 -0.30 2.74
C GLY A 32 22.66 0.87 3.03
N GLY A 33 23.16 2.11 3.02
CA GLY A 33 22.37 3.29 3.35
C GLY A 33 23.19 4.57 3.44
N ILE A 34 22.49 5.67 3.70
CA ILE A 34 23.05 7.01 3.84
C ILE A 34 22.97 7.48 5.29
N THR A 35 23.94 8.25 5.73
CA THR A 35 23.87 9.02 6.97
C THR A 35 23.65 10.48 6.62
N THR A 36 22.56 11.06 7.12
CA THR A 36 22.21 12.46 6.88
C THR A 36 21.44 13.02 8.08
N GLN A 37 21.32 14.33 8.16
CA GLN A 37 20.46 14.98 9.14
C GLN A 37 18.98 14.78 8.81
N ASP A 38 18.17 14.49 9.83
CA ASP A 38 16.71 14.53 9.75
C ASP A 38 16.20 15.98 9.74
N ARG A 39 14.87 16.16 9.70
CA ARG A 39 14.22 17.49 9.69
C ARG A 39 14.41 18.27 11.00
N ARG A 40 14.98 17.66 12.04
CA ARG A 40 15.28 18.26 13.34
C ARG A 40 16.78 18.51 13.52
N GLY A 41 17.59 18.29 12.49
CA GLY A 41 19.05 18.45 12.51
C GLY A 41 19.80 17.30 13.16
N LYS A 42 19.13 16.19 13.51
CA LYS A 42 19.78 15.03 14.13
C LYS A 42 20.33 14.10 13.06
N GLU A 43 21.60 13.72 13.17
CA GLU A 43 22.20 12.73 12.29
C GLU A 43 21.54 11.36 12.47
N GLN A 44 21.11 10.76 11.36
CA GLN A 44 20.43 9.47 11.34
C GLN A 44 20.87 8.65 10.12
N PHE A 45 20.89 7.33 10.29
CA PHE A 45 21.12 6.38 9.21
C PHE A 45 19.79 5.98 8.56
N PHE A 46 19.76 5.98 7.23
CA PHE A 46 18.62 5.55 6.42
C PHE A 46 19.10 4.48 5.44
N ASN A 47 18.39 3.36 5.38
CA ASN A 47 18.65 2.32 4.37
C ASN A 47 18.55 2.90 2.95
N LEU A 48 19.17 2.22 1.98
CA LEU A 48 18.95 2.54 0.57
C LEU A 48 17.46 2.50 0.23
N LEU A 49 17.06 3.34 -0.72
CA LEU A 49 15.68 3.40 -1.20
C LEU A 49 15.23 2.03 -1.71
N SER A 50 14.05 1.59 -1.27
CA SER A 50 13.41 0.36 -1.70
C SER A 50 12.01 0.61 -2.24
N LEU A 51 11.46 -0.39 -2.94
CA LEU A 51 10.12 -0.35 -3.52
C LEU A 51 9.22 -1.42 -2.88
N SER A 52 8.04 -1.01 -2.44
CA SER A 52 7.03 -1.90 -1.87
C SER A 52 5.78 -1.90 -2.75
N ILE A 53 5.30 -3.09 -3.10
CA ILE A 53 4.09 -3.31 -3.90
C ILE A 53 3.07 -4.06 -3.05
N GLY A 54 1.89 -3.46 -2.88
CA GLY A 54 0.72 -4.11 -2.31
C GLY A 54 -0.26 -4.49 -3.41
N VAL A 55 -0.66 -5.77 -3.46
CA VAL A 55 -1.65 -6.29 -4.42
C VAL A 55 -2.87 -6.78 -3.66
N VAL A 56 -4.05 -6.47 -4.21
CA VAL A 56 -5.33 -6.90 -3.68
C VAL A 56 -6.13 -7.58 -4.78
N GLN A 57 -6.93 -8.55 -4.39
CA GLN A 57 -7.92 -9.18 -5.27
C GLN A 57 -9.30 -8.96 -4.62
N PRO A 58 -9.95 -7.82 -4.89
CA PRO A 58 -11.24 -7.48 -4.29
C PRO A 58 -12.30 -8.50 -4.68
N ASP A 59 -13.08 -8.98 -3.71
CA ASP A 59 -14.26 -9.80 -3.97
C ASP A 59 -15.47 -8.89 -4.17
N LEU A 60 -16.15 -9.06 -5.31
CA LEU A 60 -17.33 -8.27 -5.69
C LEU A 60 -18.51 -8.47 -4.73
N ASN A 61 -18.53 -9.56 -3.96
CA ASN A 61 -19.54 -9.79 -2.94
C ASN A 61 -19.34 -8.91 -1.69
N TYR A 62 -18.13 -8.37 -1.48
CA TYR A 62 -17.76 -7.61 -0.28
C TYR A 62 -17.27 -6.19 -0.58
N CYS A 63 -16.86 -5.91 -1.82
CA CYS A 63 -16.44 -4.60 -2.27
C CYS A 63 -17.53 -3.99 -3.15
N HIS A 64 -18.25 -3.00 -2.63
CA HIS A 64 -19.38 -2.38 -3.31
C HIS A 64 -19.06 -0.99 -3.86
N SER A 65 -17.86 -0.48 -3.60
CA SER A 65 -17.44 0.86 -4.00
C SER A 65 -15.94 0.96 -4.27
N HIS A 66 -15.54 2.00 -4.98
CA HIS A 66 -14.12 2.36 -5.16
C HIS A 66 -13.42 2.64 -3.82
N HIS A 67 -14.17 3.10 -2.81
CA HIS A 67 -13.64 3.34 -1.47
C HIS A 67 -13.18 2.04 -0.81
N ASP A 68 -13.96 0.96 -0.95
CA ASP A 68 -13.60 -0.36 -0.44
C ASP A 68 -12.28 -0.87 -1.04
N VAL A 69 -12.12 -0.73 -2.35
CA VAL A 69 -10.87 -1.10 -3.05
C VAL A 69 -9.68 -0.25 -2.57
N ALA A 70 -9.90 1.04 -2.34
CA ALA A 70 -8.86 1.94 -1.86
C ALA A 70 -8.40 1.61 -0.43
N ILE A 71 -9.32 1.18 0.45
CA ILE A 71 -9.00 0.68 1.80
C ILE A 71 -8.11 -0.55 1.68
N LEU A 72 -8.55 -1.58 0.94
CA LEU A 72 -7.78 -2.80 0.75
C LEU A 72 -6.37 -2.51 0.20
N ALA A 73 -6.28 -1.67 -0.84
CA ALA A 73 -4.99 -1.32 -1.45
C ALA A 73 -4.09 -0.55 -0.47
N THR A 74 -4.66 0.32 0.35
CA THR A 74 -3.92 1.06 1.39
C THR A 74 -3.34 0.12 2.43
N ASP A 75 -4.13 -0.87 2.88
CA ASP A 75 -3.70 -1.88 3.83
C ASP A 75 -2.62 -2.78 3.24
N ALA A 76 -2.82 -3.30 2.02
CA ALA A 76 -1.84 -4.13 1.35
C ALA A 76 -0.51 -3.39 1.14
N LYS A 77 -0.56 -2.11 0.75
CA LYS A 77 0.61 -1.23 0.65
C LYS A 77 1.28 -1.04 2.00
N HIS A 78 0.52 -0.86 3.07
CA HIS A 78 1.06 -0.72 4.42
C HIS A 78 1.79 -2.01 4.84
N GLN A 79 1.19 -3.18 4.64
CA GLN A 79 1.81 -4.47 4.92
C GLN A 79 3.09 -4.69 4.11
N ALA A 80 3.10 -4.30 2.83
CA ALA A 80 4.32 -4.34 2.02
C ALA A 80 5.43 -3.45 2.59
N LYS A 81 5.09 -2.25 3.09
CA LYS A 81 6.05 -1.29 3.66
C LYS A 81 6.62 -1.70 5.03
N LEU A 82 5.97 -2.60 5.74
CA LEU A 82 6.51 -3.17 7.00
C LEU A 82 7.67 -4.14 6.73
N GLN A 83 7.76 -4.70 5.52
CA GLN A 83 8.87 -5.55 5.11
C GLN A 83 10.06 -4.67 4.72
N SER A 84 11.25 -5.04 5.18
CA SER A 84 12.48 -4.33 4.84
C SER A 84 12.89 -4.58 3.38
N GLY A 85 13.38 -3.54 2.71
CA GLY A 85 13.85 -3.65 1.33
C GLY A 85 12.71 -3.73 0.31
N ASN A 86 12.99 -4.35 -0.83
CA ASN A 86 11.99 -4.53 -1.90
C ASN A 86 10.98 -5.59 -1.49
N SER A 87 9.69 -5.29 -1.63
CA SER A 87 8.63 -6.15 -1.11
C SER A 87 7.43 -6.26 -2.04
N LEU A 88 6.84 -7.46 -2.07
CA LEU A 88 5.55 -7.74 -2.70
C LEU A 88 4.64 -8.38 -1.66
N TYR A 89 3.60 -7.67 -1.25
CA TYR A 89 2.56 -8.20 -0.39
C TYR A 89 1.30 -8.45 -1.21
N ILE A 90 0.75 -9.66 -1.12
CA ILE A 90 -0.50 -10.04 -1.77
C ILE A 90 -1.53 -10.24 -0.67
N ASP A 91 -2.50 -9.33 -0.58
CA ASP A 91 -3.57 -9.45 0.39
C ASP A 91 -4.53 -10.55 -0.04
N ARG A 92 -4.58 -11.61 0.77
CA ARG A 92 -5.49 -12.75 0.58
C ARG A 92 -6.82 -12.53 1.29
N ARG A 93 -6.99 -11.41 2.02
CA ARG A 93 -8.23 -11.05 2.70
C ARG A 93 -9.13 -10.37 1.67
N GLN A 94 -10.22 -11.03 1.34
CA GLN A 94 -11.21 -10.56 0.36
C GLN A 94 -12.26 -9.62 0.97
N LYS A 95 -12.26 -9.46 2.30
CA LYS A 95 -13.26 -8.67 3.03
C LYS A 95 -12.66 -7.33 3.43
N VAL A 96 -13.35 -6.26 3.07
CA VAL A 96 -13.08 -4.93 3.61
C VAL A 96 -13.53 -4.93 5.06
N PHE A 97 -12.60 -4.72 6.00
CA PHE A 97 -13.01 -4.46 7.37
C PHE A 97 -13.59 -3.04 7.42
N ARG A 98 -14.91 -2.94 7.34
CA ARG A 98 -15.60 -1.71 7.70
C ARG A 98 -15.72 -1.72 9.23
N PRO A 99 -15.05 -0.82 9.97
CA PRO A 99 -15.44 -0.60 11.35
C PRO A 99 -16.94 -0.28 11.34
N PRO A 100 -17.74 -0.79 12.31
CA PRO A 100 -19.15 -0.47 12.36
C PRO A 100 -19.29 1.05 12.35
N SER A 101 -19.91 1.56 11.28
CA SER A 101 -20.26 2.96 11.13
C SER A 101 -21.08 3.35 12.34
N ILE A 102 -20.64 4.39 13.06
CA ILE A 102 -21.52 5.13 13.97
C ILE A 102 -22.76 5.49 13.14
N VAL A 103 -23.91 4.99 13.59
CA VAL A 103 -25.23 5.25 13.01
C VAL A 103 -25.42 6.76 12.84
N ASP A 104 -25.44 7.24 11.60
CA ASP A 104 -26.03 8.55 11.31
C ASP A 104 -27.54 8.36 11.14
N HIS A 105 -28.25 8.95 12.09
CA HIS A 105 -29.70 9.09 12.13
C HIS A 105 -30.21 9.91 10.94
N GLU A 106 -31.40 9.52 10.46
CA GLU A 106 -32.42 10.34 9.79
C GLU A 106 -32.18 10.82 8.34
N GLN A 107 -33.01 10.28 7.42
CA GLN A 107 -34.06 11.07 6.76
C GLN A 107 -35.11 10.11 6.15
N LYS A 108 -36.25 9.96 6.84
CA LYS A 108 -37.46 9.38 6.26
C LYS A 108 -38.26 10.52 5.64
N VAL A 109 -38.28 10.58 4.32
CA VAL A 109 -39.09 11.52 3.54
C VAL A 109 -40.56 11.12 3.64
N ASP A 110 -41.38 12.15 3.79
CA ASP A 110 -42.83 12.28 3.82
C ASP A 110 -43.57 11.37 2.82
N GLU A 111 -44.58 10.64 3.30
CA GLU A 111 -45.70 10.20 2.47
C GLU A 111 -46.94 10.03 3.36
N SER A 112 -47.76 11.09 3.41
CA SER A 112 -49.16 11.01 3.82
C SER A 112 -49.98 10.29 2.76
N PRO A 113 -50.99 9.50 3.14
CA PRO A 113 -52.18 9.44 2.31
C PRO A 113 -53.43 9.87 3.07
N SER A 114 -54.17 10.74 2.40
CA SER A 114 -55.54 11.13 2.65
C SER A 114 -56.49 9.94 2.60
N ALA A 115 -57.33 9.79 3.63
CA ALA A 115 -58.79 9.61 3.56
C ALA A 115 -59.37 9.59 4.98
#